data_AF-J9CJJ0-F1
#
_entry.id   AF-J9CJJ0-F1
#
_cell.length_a   1.000
_cell.length_b   1.000
_cell.length_c   1.000
_cell.angle_alpha   90.00
_cell.angle_beta   90.00
_cell.angle_gamma   90.00
#
_symmetry.space_group_name_H-M   'P 1'
#
loop_
_entity.id
_entity.type
_entity.pdbx_description
1 polymer ?
#
loop_
_entity_poly.entity_id
_entity_poly.type
_entity_poly.pdbx_seq_one_letter_code
_entity_poly.pdbx_strand_id
1 'polypeptide(L)'
;MVSLTIDGRKVAVPEKTTIMEAAASTGIEIPHLCYLKGINEINACKVCVVEIQGEEKVVTSCCTPVQEGMVVFTNSPKARAIRRTNVELILSQHDCLCATCVRSGNCSLQKLANDLGIYEIPL
;
A
#
# COMPACT_ATOMS: atom_id res chain seq x y z
N MET A 1 -0.76 5.73 -24.30
CA MET A 1 -0.84 6.27 -22.91
C MET A 1 -2.22 5.93 -22.39
N VAL A 2 -2.32 5.63 -21.10
CA VAL A 2 -3.57 5.31 -20.40
C VAL A 2 -3.89 6.45 -19.45
N SER A 3 -5.12 6.94 -19.48
CA SER A 3 -5.59 8.00 -18.59
C SER A 3 -6.41 7.43 -17.43
N LEU A 4 -6.12 7.89 -16.22
CA LEU A 4 -6.81 7.49 -14.99
C LEU A 4 -6.91 8.65 -14.01
N THR A 5 -7.67 8.46 -12.93
CA THR A 5 -7.78 9.40 -11.82
C THR A 5 -7.31 8.74 -10.54
N ILE A 6 -6.37 9.36 -9.81
CA ILE A 6 -5.89 8.88 -8.51
C ILE A 6 -6.12 9.98 -7.48
N ASP A 7 -6.93 9.70 -6.46
CA ASP A 7 -7.32 10.67 -5.41
C ASP A 7 -7.76 12.03 -5.98
N GLY A 8 -8.57 11.98 -7.05
CA GLY A 8 -9.09 13.16 -7.75
C GLY A 8 -8.12 13.83 -8.74
N ARG A 9 -6.87 13.36 -8.85
CA ARG A 9 -5.88 13.88 -9.80
C ARG A 9 -5.91 13.08 -11.10
N LYS A 10 -6.05 13.76 -12.24
CA LYS A 10 -5.91 13.12 -13.56
C LYS A 10 -4.45 12.80 -13.85
N VAL A 11 -4.19 11.59 -14.33
CA VAL A 11 -2.86 11.04 -14.60
C VAL A 11 -2.88 10.38 -15.96
N ALA A 12 -1.79 10.53 -16.73
CA ALA A 12 -1.59 9.81 -17.98
C ALA A 12 -0.21 9.12 -17.94
N VAL A 13 -0.19 7.80 -18.08
CA VAL A 13 1.04 6.98 -18.00
C VAL A 13 1.15 6.02 -19.18
N PRO A 14 2.33 5.44 -19.46
CA PRO A 14 2.45 4.35 -20.42
C PRO A 14 1.56 3.16 -20.04
N GLU A 15 1.11 2.41 -21.05
CA GLU A 15 0.41 1.14 -20.82
C GLU A 15 1.26 0.19 -19.96
N LYS A 16 0.60 -0.70 -19.22
CA LYS A 16 1.22 -1.68 -18.30
C LYS A 16 1.89 -1.07 -17.06
N THR A 17 1.88 0.24 -16.90
CA THR A 17 2.34 0.91 -15.67
C THR A 17 1.45 0.45 -14.50
N THR A 18 2.03 0.13 -13.36
CA THR A 18 1.27 -0.29 -12.18
C THR A 18 0.56 0.89 -11.51
N ILE A 19 -0.51 0.64 -10.74
CA ILE A 19 -1.18 1.70 -9.97
C ILE A 19 -0.19 2.38 -9.02
N MET A 20 0.73 1.64 -8.41
CA MET A 20 1.75 2.19 -7.51
C MET A 20 2.70 3.16 -8.22
N GLU A 21 3.18 2.81 -9.41
CA GLU A 21 4.04 3.68 -10.21
C GLU A 21 3.30 4.91 -10.72
N ALA A 22 2.04 4.75 -11.13
CA ALA A 22 1.19 5.86 -11.54
C ALA A 22 0.95 6.84 -10.39
N ALA A 23 0.65 6.33 -9.18
CA ALA A 23 0.49 7.15 -7.99
C ALA A 23 1.80 7.91 -7.64
N ALA A 24 2.94 7.21 -7.67
CA ALA A 24 4.25 7.80 -7.40
C ALA A 24 4.60 8.94 -8.38
N SER A 25 4.20 8.82 -9.66
CA SER A 25 4.39 9.90 -10.65
C SER A 25 3.65 11.21 -10.32
N THR A 26 2.67 11.15 -9.43
CA THR A 26 1.91 12.31 -8.94
C THR A 26 2.29 12.75 -7.53
N GLY A 27 3.34 12.16 -6.96
CA GLY A 27 3.78 12.40 -5.59
C GLY A 27 2.91 11.74 -4.51
N ILE A 28 2.06 10.77 -4.89
CA ILE A 28 1.27 9.98 -3.94
C ILE A 28 2.05 8.70 -3.63
N GLU A 29 2.54 8.58 -2.40
CA GLU A 29 3.20 7.38 -1.91
C GLU A 29 2.19 6.39 -1.33
N ILE A 30 2.12 5.20 -1.91
CA ILE A 30 1.30 4.10 -1.38
C ILE A 30 2.17 3.26 -0.44
N PRO A 31 1.74 3.02 0.82
CA PRO A 31 2.54 2.26 1.78
C PRO A 31 2.76 0.82 1.31
N HIS A 32 3.96 0.31 1.52
CA HIS A 32 4.35 -1.05 1.16
C HIS A 32 5.50 -1.53 2.04
N LEU A 33 5.67 -2.85 2.16
CA LEU A 33 6.76 -3.47 2.90
C LEU A 33 7.60 -4.41 2.04
N CYS A 34 6.97 -5.21 1.17
CA CYS A 34 7.69 -6.21 0.38
C CYS A 34 8.13 -5.71 -1.01
N TYR A 35 7.51 -4.66 -1.54
CA TYR A 35 7.75 -4.24 -2.92
C TYR A 35 9.12 -3.56 -3.05
N LEU A 36 9.91 -4.01 -4.02
CA LEU A 36 11.14 -3.35 -4.47
C LEU A 36 11.23 -3.49 -5.98
N LYS A 37 11.09 -2.37 -6.71
CA LYS A 37 11.03 -2.36 -8.17
C LYS A 37 12.22 -3.09 -8.81
N GLY A 38 11.92 -4.03 -9.69
CA GLY A 38 12.92 -4.83 -10.41
C GLY A 38 13.66 -5.88 -9.57
N ILE A 39 13.32 -6.03 -8.28
CA ILE A 39 13.97 -6.98 -7.37
C ILE A 39 12.95 -7.88 -6.67
N ASN A 40 11.90 -7.31 -6.07
CA ASN A 40 10.91 -8.03 -5.27
C ASN A 40 9.48 -7.56 -5.54
N GLU A 41 8.76 -8.26 -6.42
CA GLU A 41 7.42 -7.89 -6.89
C GLU A 41 6.38 -9.00 -6.58
N ILE A 42 6.41 -9.49 -5.34
CA ILE A 42 5.74 -10.75 -4.93
C ILE A 42 4.32 -10.59 -4.35
N ASN A 43 3.83 -9.36 -4.18
CA ASN A 43 2.50 -9.09 -3.61
C ASN A 43 2.22 -9.72 -2.22
N ALA A 44 3.25 -10.00 -1.41
CA ALA A 44 3.11 -10.76 -0.17
C ALA A 44 2.53 -9.94 0.99
N CYS A 45 3.02 -8.71 1.22
CA CYS A 45 2.63 -7.95 2.42
C CYS A 45 1.19 -7.41 2.41
N LYS A 46 0.56 -7.30 1.22
CA LYS A 46 -0.78 -6.74 1.01
C LYS A 46 -1.05 -5.37 1.66
N VAL A 47 -0.02 -4.61 2.03
CA VAL A 47 -0.16 -3.24 2.57
C VAL A 47 -0.52 -2.23 1.48
N CYS A 48 -0.07 -2.47 0.25
CA CYS A 48 -0.26 -1.54 -0.87
C CYS A 48 -1.68 -1.57 -1.48
N VAL A 49 -2.67 -2.12 -0.76
CA VAL A 49 -4.04 -2.23 -1.24
C VAL A 49 -4.67 -0.87 -1.49
N VAL A 50 -5.44 -0.75 -2.55
CA VAL A 50 -6.19 0.45 -2.94
C VAL A 50 -7.60 0.09 -3.36
N GLU A 51 -8.50 1.05 -3.31
CA GLU A 51 -9.87 0.90 -3.79
C GLU A 51 -10.01 1.46 -5.20
N ILE A 52 -10.77 0.76 -6.05
CA ILE A 52 -11.13 1.21 -7.39
C ILE A 52 -12.63 1.48 -7.39
N GLN A 53 -13.04 2.62 -7.95
CA GLN A 53 -14.46 2.97 -8.06
C GLN A 53 -15.23 1.90 -8.84
N GLY A 54 -16.34 1.43 -8.28
CA GLY A 54 -17.18 0.40 -8.89
C GLY A 54 -16.75 -1.04 -8.59
N GLU A 55 -15.57 -1.24 -7.98
CA GLU A 55 -15.09 -2.58 -7.61
C GLU A 55 -15.44 -2.92 -6.16
N GLU A 56 -15.94 -4.14 -5.95
CA GLU A 56 -16.25 -4.63 -4.60
C GLU A 56 -14.98 -5.01 -3.82
N LYS A 57 -13.92 -5.44 -4.50
CA LYS A 57 -12.68 -5.86 -3.86
C LYS A 57 -11.61 -4.78 -3.96
N VAL A 58 -10.79 -4.66 -2.93
CA VAL A 58 -9.54 -3.89 -3.03
C VAL A 58 -8.50 -4.69 -3.81
N VAL A 59 -7.58 -3.99 -4.46
CA VAL A 59 -6.50 -4.60 -5.24
C VAL A 59 -5.15 -4.12 -4.75
N THR A 60 -4.08 -4.90 -4.98
CA THR A 60 -2.72 -4.51 -4.63
C THR A 60 -2.11 -3.61 -5.71
N SER A 61 -1.79 -2.37 -5.36
CA SER A 61 -1.28 -1.39 -6.33
C SER A 61 0.07 -1.74 -6.96
N CYS A 62 0.91 -2.55 -6.30
CA CYS A 62 2.26 -2.84 -6.77
C CYS A 62 2.33 -3.78 -7.99
N CYS A 63 1.28 -4.53 -8.29
CA CYS A 63 1.26 -5.44 -9.45
C CYS A 63 -0.02 -5.37 -10.28
N THR A 64 -0.98 -4.52 -9.92
CA THR A 64 -2.15 -4.25 -10.75
C THR A 64 -1.80 -3.16 -11.76
N PRO A 65 -1.84 -3.44 -13.09
CA PRO A 65 -1.64 -2.43 -14.11
C PRO A 65 -2.83 -1.47 -14.16
N VAL A 66 -2.57 -0.21 -14.51
CA VAL A 66 -3.64 0.78 -14.74
C VAL A 66 -4.46 0.45 -15.99
N GLN A 67 -5.73 0.86 -15.98
CA GLN A 67 -6.63 0.73 -17.12
C GLN A 67 -7.27 2.10 -17.43
N GLU A 68 -7.72 2.27 -18.67
CA GLU A 68 -8.32 3.52 -19.14
C GLU A 68 -9.58 3.85 -18.33
N GLY A 69 -9.67 5.10 -17.86
CA GLY A 69 -10.81 5.59 -17.08
C GLY A 69 -10.85 5.10 -15.64
N MET A 70 -9.84 4.36 -15.16
CA MET A 70 -9.80 3.88 -13.77
C MET A 70 -9.83 5.06 -12.78
N VAL A 71 -10.61 4.93 -11.71
CA VAL A 71 -10.65 5.89 -10.60
C VAL A 71 -10.20 5.19 -9.33
N VAL A 72 -9.04 5.57 -8.81
CA VAL A 72 -8.36 4.94 -7.67
C VAL A 72 -8.43 5.83 -6.45
N PHE A 73 -8.79 5.25 -5.31
CA PHE A 73 -8.69 5.86 -3.99
C PHE A 73 -7.58 5.18 -3.19
N THR A 74 -6.49 5.89 -2.93
CA THR A 74 -5.31 5.28 -2.29
C THR A 74 -5.41 5.24 -0.76
N ASN A 75 -6.33 6.01 -0.17
CA ASN A 75 -6.48 6.12 1.28
C ASN A 75 -7.95 6.07 1.75
N SER A 76 -8.80 5.33 1.05
CA SER A 76 -10.20 5.14 1.44
C SER A 76 -10.33 4.43 2.80
N PRO A 77 -11.45 4.59 3.53
CA PRO A 77 -11.70 3.89 4.78
C PRO A 77 -11.53 2.37 4.67
N LYS A 78 -11.97 1.79 3.54
CA LYS A 78 -11.86 0.37 3.24
C LYS A 78 -10.41 -0.08 3.05
N ALA A 79 -9.63 0.67 2.26
CA ALA A 79 -8.20 0.38 2.07
C ALA A 79 -7.44 0.48 3.40
N ARG A 80 -7.73 1.50 4.22
CA ARG A 80 -7.11 1.67 5.55
C ARG A 80 -7.45 0.54 6.51
N ALA A 81 -8.71 0.09 6.57
CA ALA A 81 -9.12 -1.02 7.42
C ALA A 81 -8.37 -2.31 7.06
N ILE A 82 -8.29 -2.64 5.76
CA ILE A 82 -7.59 -3.85 5.29
C ILE A 82 -6.09 -3.75 5.54
N ARG A 83 -5.48 -2.58 5.33
CA ARG A 83 -4.07 -2.33 5.69
C ARG A 83 -3.80 -2.60 7.16
N ARG A 84 -4.67 -2.08 8.03
CA ARG A 84 -4.57 -2.28 9.47
C ARG A 84 -4.58 -3.77 9.82
N THR A 85 -5.57 -4.52 9.32
CA THR A 85 -5.64 -5.97 9.56
C THR A 85 -4.40 -6.71 9.05
N ASN A 86 -3.90 -6.37 7.85
CA ASN A 86 -2.70 -7.00 7.32
C ASN A 86 -1.46 -6.72 8.19
N VAL A 87 -1.33 -5.50 8.72
CA VAL A 87 -0.22 -5.14 9.61
C VAL A 87 -0.37 -5.79 10.98
N GLU A 88 -1.58 -5.89 11.54
CA GLU A 88 -1.85 -6.65 12.77
C GLU A 88 -1.46 -8.12 12.61
N LEU A 89 -1.77 -8.74 11.47
CA LEU A 89 -1.35 -10.12 11.16
C LEU A 89 0.17 -10.29 11.00
N ILE A 90 0.86 -9.28 10.47
CA ILE A 90 2.33 -9.30 10.40
C ILE A 90 2.92 -9.18 11.81
N LEU A 91 2.36 -8.29 12.63
CA LEU A 91 2.83 -8.04 13.98
C LEU A 91 2.56 -9.21 14.93
N SER A 92 1.49 -10.00 14.72
CA SER A 92 1.20 -11.18 15.55
C SER A 92 2.26 -12.28 15.46
N GLN A 93 3.11 -12.25 14.42
CA GLN A 93 4.24 -13.16 14.24
C GLN A 93 5.60 -12.45 14.37
N HIS A 94 5.61 -11.16 14.74
CA HIS A 94 6.84 -10.37 14.87
C HIS A 94 7.29 -10.30 16.33
N ASP A 95 8.56 -10.60 16.59
CA ASP A 95 9.17 -10.37 17.89
C ASP A 95 9.28 -8.86 18.14
N CYS A 96 8.27 -8.29 18.81
CA CYS A 96 8.10 -6.84 19.04
C CYS A 96 9.11 -6.25 20.06
N LEU A 97 10.37 -6.64 19.98
CA LEU A 97 11.49 -6.20 20.82
C LEU A 97 12.08 -4.87 20.33
N CYS A 98 11.21 -3.89 20.07
CA CYS A 98 11.59 -2.61 19.45
C CYS A 98 12.61 -1.81 20.27
N ALA A 99 12.70 -2.00 21.59
CA ALA A 99 13.66 -1.30 22.45
C ALA A 99 15.11 -1.76 22.24
N THR A 100 15.32 -2.99 21.80
CA THR A 100 16.65 -3.58 21.55
C THR A 100 16.93 -3.83 20.07
N CYS A 101 15.92 -3.65 19.21
CA CYS A 101 16.04 -3.81 17.77
C CYS A 101 16.89 -2.69 17.14
N VAL A 102 17.93 -3.08 16.38
CA VAL A 102 18.82 -2.14 15.66
C VAL A 102 18.12 -1.30 14.58
N ARG A 103 16.91 -1.71 14.17
CA ARG A 103 16.08 -1.01 13.17
C ARG A 103 15.12 -0.02 13.82
N SER A 104 15.05 0.05 15.15
CA SER A 104 14.18 0.99 15.85
C SER A 104 14.51 2.43 15.44
N GLY A 105 13.48 3.23 15.15
CA GLY A 105 13.62 4.61 14.67
C GLY A 105 13.79 4.74 13.15
N ASN A 106 14.09 3.65 12.43
CA ASN A 106 14.16 3.64 10.96
C ASN A 106 13.50 2.41 10.32
N CYS A 107 12.62 1.72 11.07
CA CYS A 107 11.91 0.53 10.62
C CYS A 107 10.60 0.91 9.91
N SER A 108 10.43 0.47 8.66
CA SER A 108 9.21 0.74 7.89
C SER A 108 7.96 0.09 8.49
N LEU A 109 8.07 -1.10 9.09
CA LEU A 109 6.96 -1.75 9.79
C LEU A 109 6.54 -0.96 11.03
N GLN A 110 7.51 -0.48 11.81
CA GLN A 110 7.26 0.36 12.99
C GLN A 110 6.57 1.67 12.60
N LYS A 111 7.07 2.35 11.57
CA LYS A 111 6.44 3.58 11.04
C LYS A 111 5.00 3.32 10.61
N LEU A 112 4.78 2.27 9.81
CA LEU A 112 3.47 1.92 9.28
C LEU A 112 2.47 1.56 10.38
N ALA A 113 2.89 0.81 11.40
CA ALA A 113 2.04 0.47 12.54
C ALA A 113 1.56 1.73 13.28
N ASN A 114 2.47 2.68 13.51
CA ASN A 114 2.14 3.97 14.12
C ASN A 114 1.18 4.79 13.24
N ASP A 115 1.44 4.88 11.94
CA ASP A 115 0.59 5.61 10.98
C ASP A 115 -0.85 5.03 10.91
N LEU A 116 -0.99 3.73 11.17
CA LEU A 116 -2.28 3.02 11.24
C LEU A 116 -2.90 3.02 12.65
N GLY A 117 -2.22 3.61 13.65
CA GLY A 117 -2.67 3.68 15.04
C GLY A 117 -2.74 2.31 15.73
N ILE A 118 -1.84 1.39 15.39
CA ILE A 118 -1.76 0.07 16.02
C ILE A 118 -0.81 0.17 17.22
N TYR A 119 -1.38 0.30 18.41
CA TYR A 119 -0.63 0.37 19.67
C TYR A 119 -0.71 -0.92 20.50
N GLU A 120 -1.66 -1.78 20.14
CA GLU A 120 -1.88 -3.07 20.77
C GLU A 120 -2.16 -4.09 19.66
N ILE A 121 -1.63 -5.29 19.82
CA ILE A 121 -1.89 -6.43 18.92
C ILE A 121 -2.95 -7.27 19.61
N PRO A 122 -4.12 -7.50 18.97
CA PRO A 122 -5.11 -8.42 19.51
C PRO A 122 -4.46 -9.80 19.69
N LEU A 123 -4.41 -10.28 20.93
CA LEU A 123 -3.98 -11.64 21.29
C LEU A 123 -4.93 -12.70 20.69
#